data_AF-A0A1W9T9J6-F1
#
_entry.id   AF-A0A1W9T9J6-F1
#
_cell.length_a   1.000
_cell.length_b   1.000
_cell.length_c   1.000
_cell.angle_alpha   90.00
_cell.angle_beta   90.00
_cell.angle_gamma   90.00
#
_symmetry.space_group_name_H-M   'P 1'
#
loop_
_entity.id
_entity.type
_entity.pdbx_description
1 polymer ?
#
loop_
_entity_poly.entity_id
_entity_poly.type
_entity_poly.pdbx_seq_one_letter_code
_entity_poly.pdbx_strand_id
1 'polypeptide(L)'
;MLRKQLGNRAMIRLDANMSWSLSTARHILREIEPYNIRNYEDPVATFEEMAQLRQHSSIPFSTHIPDLRRAVALGTPDNIVTNFAVLGGLRRAIRFIGACEAMGIGFWCYSGDAGICNAAYLHVVAATERIHEPSQSLFRWQPDDVIVNRISKFN
;
A
#
# COMPACT_ATOMS: atom_id res chain seq x y z
N MET A 1 0.66 22.45 5.12
CA MET A 1 0.64 22.60 6.60
C MET A 1 1.05 21.33 7.36
N LEU A 2 0.81 20.10 6.88
CA LEU A 2 1.30 18.85 7.51
C LEU A 2 2.82 18.59 7.32
N ARG A 3 3.33 18.64 6.08
CA ARG A 3 4.77 18.42 5.77
C ARG A 3 5.69 19.33 6.61
N LYS A 4 5.31 20.58 6.83
CA LYS A 4 6.05 21.53 7.67
C LYS A 4 6.16 21.06 9.14
N GLN A 5 5.12 20.44 9.67
CA GLN A 5 5.08 19.95 11.06
C GLN A 5 5.85 18.63 11.22
N LEU A 6 5.72 17.71 10.25
CA LEU A 6 6.40 16.41 10.26
C LEU A 6 7.89 16.50 9.86
N GLY A 7 8.28 17.58 9.19
CA GLY A 7 9.61 17.77 8.64
C GLY A 7 9.85 16.97 7.35
N ASN A 8 11.00 17.20 6.71
CA ASN A 8 11.32 16.63 5.39
C ASN A 8 11.70 15.15 5.43
N ARG A 9 12.06 14.62 6.60
CA ARG A 9 12.47 13.21 6.78
C ARG A 9 11.28 12.26 6.94
N ALA A 10 10.11 12.76 7.31
CA ALA A 10 8.94 11.90 7.50
C ALA A 10 8.50 11.28 6.17
N MET A 11 8.34 9.97 6.15
CA MET A 11 7.70 9.27 5.03
C MET A 11 6.20 9.57 5.05
N ILE A 12 5.66 10.10 3.95
CA ILE A 12 4.23 10.38 3.79
C ILE A 12 3.72 9.55 2.63
N ARG A 13 2.66 8.76 2.86
CA ARG A 13 1.88 8.08 1.84
C ARG A 13 0.45 8.59 1.92
N LEU A 14 -0.21 8.69 0.77
CA LEU A 14 -1.58 9.14 0.65
C LEU A 14 -2.42 8.01 0.04
N ASP A 15 -3.71 8.04 0.30
CA ASP A 15 -4.70 7.12 -0.27
C ASP A 15 -5.92 7.96 -0.66
N ALA A 16 -6.41 7.78 -1.89
CA ALA A 16 -7.63 8.44 -2.37
C ALA A 16 -8.82 7.47 -2.46
N ASN A 17 -8.61 6.17 -2.25
CA ASN A 17 -9.63 5.14 -2.37
C ASN A 17 -10.46 5.28 -3.67
N MET A 18 -9.77 5.47 -4.80
CA MET A 18 -10.36 5.59 -6.14
C MET A 18 -11.25 6.83 -6.35
N SER A 19 -11.18 7.83 -5.48
CA SER A 19 -12.18 8.91 -5.43
C SER A 19 -12.05 9.96 -6.53
N TRP A 20 -10.90 10.08 -7.20
CA TRP A 20 -10.71 11.13 -8.20
C TRP A 20 -11.01 10.66 -9.61
N SER A 21 -11.58 11.56 -10.41
CA SER A 21 -11.48 11.47 -11.86
C SER A 21 -10.03 11.66 -12.31
N LEU A 22 -9.71 11.17 -13.50
CA LEU A 22 -8.37 11.35 -14.10
C LEU A 22 -7.90 12.81 -14.12
N SER A 23 -8.78 13.75 -14.48
CA SER A 23 -8.43 15.18 -14.57
C SER A 23 -8.13 15.79 -13.20
N THR A 24 -8.93 15.44 -12.19
CA THR A 24 -8.74 15.91 -10.81
C THR A 24 -7.46 15.30 -10.22
N ALA A 25 -7.23 13.99 -10.40
CA ALA A 25 -6.01 13.33 -9.95
C ALA A 25 -4.76 13.98 -10.56
N ARG A 26 -4.77 14.31 -11.86
CA ARG A 26 -3.67 15.02 -12.52
C ARG A 26 -3.42 16.41 -11.95
N HIS A 27 -4.47 17.13 -11.55
CA HIS A 27 -4.29 18.39 -10.84
C HIS A 27 -3.67 18.17 -9.46
N ILE A 28 -4.22 17.25 -8.67
CA ILE A 28 -3.73 16.95 -7.31
C ILE A 28 -2.27 16.51 -7.33
N LEU A 29 -1.87 15.61 -8.23
CA LEU A 29 -0.50 15.12 -8.34
C LEU A 29 0.51 16.27 -8.49
N ARG A 30 0.20 17.27 -9.34
CA ARG A 30 1.04 18.46 -9.53
C ARG A 30 1.14 19.29 -8.25
N GLU A 31 0.04 19.45 -7.53
CA GLU A 31 0.03 20.21 -6.27
C GLU A 31 0.79 19.50 -5.15
N ILE A 32 0.80 18.16 -5.14
CA ILE A 32 1.43 17.39 -4.06
C ILE A 32 2.89 17.01 -4.32
N GLU A 33 3.36 17.04 -5.57
CA GLU A 33 4.72 16.68 -5.98
C GLU A 33 5.83 17.40 -5.17
N PRO A 34 5.71 18.71 -4.84
CA PRO A 34 6.70 19.40 -4.02
C PRO A 34 6.85 18.87 -2.59
N TYR A 35 5.92 18.04 -2.09
CA TYR A 35 5.91 17.61 -0.69
C TYR A 35 6.58 16.25 -0.44
N ASN A 36 7.32 15.70 -1.42
CA ASN A 36 8.05 14.45 -1.28
C ASN A 36 7.15 13.30 -0.78
N ILE A 37 6.08 13.03 -1.51
CA ILE A 37 5.14 11.95 -1.22
C ILE A 37 5.75 10.63 -1.67
N ARG A 38 5.85 9.65 -0.76
CA ARG A 38 6.47 8.35 -1.01
C ARG A 38 5.62 7.45 -1.90
N ASN A 39 4.29 7.55 -1.78
CA ASN A 39 3.33 6.77 -2.56
C ASN A 39 1.95 7.43 -2.53
N TYR A 40 1.20 7.30 -3.62
CA TYR A 40 -0.22 7.60 -3.68
C TYR A 40 -1.03 6.35 -4.06
N GLU A 41 -1.78 5.83 -3.10
CA GLU A 41 -2.66 4.68 -3.24
C GLU A 41 -3.98 5.05 -3.92
N ASP A 42 -4.38 4.25 -4.90
CA ASP A 42 -5.63 4.31 -5.64
C ASP A 42 -6.08 5.75 -5.97
N PRO A 43 -5.27 6.56 -6.67
CA PRO A 43 -5.64 7.93 -7.01
C PRO A 43 -6.90 8.00 -7.89
N VAL A 44 -7.16 6.96 -8.70
CA VAL A 44 -8.23 6.83 -9.68
C VAL A 44 -8.77 5.39 -9.67
N ALA A 45 -9.91 5.15 -10.32
CA ALA A 45 -10.62 3.88 -10.25
C ALA A 45 -10.00 2.75 -11.07
N THR A 46 -9.23 3.06 -12.11
CA THR A 46 -8.75 2.05 -13.06
C THR A 46 -7.23 2.08 -13.22
N PHE A 47 -6.65 0.94 -13.61
CA PHE A 47 -5.21 0.85 -13.88
C PHE A 47 -4.85 1.62 -15.14
N GLU A 48 -5.76 1.67 -16.11
CA GLU A 48 -5.63 2.40 -17.36
C GLU A 48 -5.55 3.91 -17.11
N GLU A 49 -6.34 4.43 -16.17
CA GLU A 49 -6.21 5.82 -15.72
C GLU A 49 -4.91 6.03 -14.93
N MET A 50 -4.51 5.10 -14.06
CA MET A 50 -3.19 5.19 -13.39
C MET A 50 -2.04 5.22 -14.41
N ALA A 51 -2.13 4.47 -15.52
CA ALA A 51 -1.13 4.46 -16.58
C ALA A 51 -1.07 5.81 -17.30
N GLN A 52 -2.21 6.46 -17.49
CA GLN A 52 -2.25 7.83 -18.00
C GLN A 52 -1.68 8.84 -17.00
N LEU A 53 -1.89 8.67 -15.69
CA LEU A 53 -1.31 9.53 -14.66
C LEU A 53 0.21 9.39 -14.53
N ARG A 54 0.73 8.17 -14.68
CA ARG A 54 2.18 7.86 -14.59
C ARG A 54 3.02 8.72 -15.54
N GLN A 55 2.45 9.11 -16.69
CA GLN A 55 3.12 9.98 -17.67
C GLN A 55 3.33 11.42 -17.18
N HIS A 56 2.70 11.81 -16.07
CA HIS A 56 2.67 13.19 -15.57
C HIS A 56 3.12 13.33 -14.12
N SER A 57 3.59 12.25 -13.49
CA SER A 57 3.97 12.26 -12.08
C SER A 57 5.07 11.25 -11.78
N SER A 58 6.07 11.70 -11.03
CA SER A 58 7.14 10.86 -10.49
C SER A 58 6.73 10.09 -9.23
N ILE A 59 5.60 10.45 -8.59
CA ILE A 59 5.11 9.81 -7.36
C ILE A 59 4.72 8.35 -7.65
N PRO A 60 5.26 7.35 -6.92
CA PRO A 60 4.84 5.95 -7.04
C PRO A 60 3.37 5.74 -6.70
N PHE A 61 2.74 4.77 -7.35
CA PHE A 61 1.35 4.40 -7.09
C PHE A 61 1.25 3.03 -6.45
N SER A 62 0.17 2.82 -5.71
CA SER A 62 -0.24 1.51 -5.22
C SER A 62 -1.73 1.29 -5.41
N THR A 63 -2.16 0.03 -5.29
CA THR A 63 -3.60 -0.31 -5.34
C THR A 63 -3.94 -1.44 -4.39
N HIS A 64 -5.20 -1.43 -3.92
CA HIS A 64 -5.77 -2.57 -3.19
C HIS A 64 -6.26 -3.71 -4.07
N ILE A 65 -6.34 -3.53 -5.39
CA ILE A 65 -6.76 -4.56 -6.34
C ILE A 65 -5.57 -5.48 -6.68
N PRO A 66 -5.58 -6.77 -6.30
CA PRO A 66 -4.45 -7.68 -6.53
C PRO A 66 -4.41 -8.23 -7.97
N ASP A 67 -4.57 -7.38 -9.00
CA ASP A 67 -4.46 -7.75 -10.40
C ASP A 67 -3.02 -7.57 -10.90
N LEU A 68 -2.16 -8.50 -10.50
CA LEU A 68 -0.74 -8.49 -10.88
C LEU A 68 -0.53 -8.54 -12.40
N ARG A 69 -1.37 -9.28 -13.12
CA ARG A 69 -1.26 -9.38 -14.59
C ARG A 69 -1.44 -8.01 -15.22
N ARG A 70 -2.45 -7.26 -14.78
CA ARG A 70 -2.73 -5.92 -15.29
C ARG A 70 -1.66 -4.91 -14.86
N ALA A 71 -1.16 -5.02 -13.62
CA ALA A 71 -0.06 -4.19 -13.15
C ALA A 71 1.17 -4.30 -14.05
N VAL A 72 1.57 -5.54 -14.37
CA VAL A 72 2.71 -5.83 -15.25
C VAL A 72 2.45 -5.34 -16.68
N ALA A 73 1.26 -5.58 -17.23
CA ALA A 73 0.93 -5.18 -18.59
C ALA A 73 0.94 -3.66 -18.81
N LEU A 74 0.53 -2.89 -17.80
CA LEU A 74 0.45 -1.43 -17.88
C LEU A 74 1.66 -0.71 -17.26
N GLY A 75 2.56 -1.43 -16.58
CA GLY A 75 3.70 -0.86 -15.85
C GLY A 75 3.29 0.00 -14.65
N THR A 76 2.07 -0.18 -14.14
CA THR A 76 1.53 0.56 -12.98
C THR A 76 0.37 -0.24 -12.37
N PRO A 77 0.15 -0.16 -11.05
CA PRO A 77 0.95 0.56 -10.05
C PRO A 77 2.27 -0.13 -9.70
N ASP A 78 3.15 0.58 -8.99
CA ASP A 78 4.47 0.07 -8.56
C ASP A 78 4.33 -0.95 -7.43
N ASN A 79 3.24 -0.86 -6.65
CA ASN A 79 3.02 -1.71 -5.48
C ASN A 79 1.58 -2.20 -5.38
N ILE A 80 1.41 -3.37 -4.79
CA ILE A 80 0.10 -3.90 -4.39
C ILE A 80 0.01 -3.88 -2.86
N VAL A 81 -1.11 -3.38 -2.35
CA VAL A 81 -1.38 -3.24 -0.92
C VAL A 81 -2.67 -3.95 -0.58
N THR A 82 -2.59 -5.14 -0.01
CA THR A 82 -3.81 -5.90 0.28
C THR A 82 -3.65 -6.77 1.51
N ASN A 83 -4.74 -7.43 1.89
CA ASN A 83 -4.79 -8.31 3.04
C ASN A 83 -4.77 -9.79 2.63
N PHE A 84 -4.33 -10.66 3.54
CA PHE A 84 -4.24 -12.08 3.24
C PHE A 84 -5.61 -12.71 3.02
N ALA A 85 -6.69 -12.15 3.58
CA ALA A 85 -8.05 -12.64 3.36
C ALA A 85 -8.50 -12.43 1.91
N VAL A 86 -8.24 -11.26 1.33
CA VAL A 86 -8.49 -10.93 -0.09
C VAL A 86 -7.72 -11.88 -1.01
N LEU A 87 -6.49 -12.23 -0.64
CA LEU A 87 -5.67 -13.20 -1.39
C LEU A 87 -6.12 -14.67 -1.18
N GLY A 88 -7.07 -14.93 -0.26
CA GLY A 88 -7.59 -16.27 0.02
C GLY A 88 -6.72 -17.08 1.00
N GLY A 89 -6.09 -16.41 1.95
CA GLY A 89 -5.34 -16.98 3.07
C GLY A 89 -3.81 -16.99 2.87
N LEU A 90 -3.11 -17.35 3.95
CA LEU A 90 -1.66 -17.23 4.08
C LEU A 90 -0.86 -17.88 2.93
N ARG A 91 -1.20 -19.12 2.56
CA ARG A 91 -0.49 -19.85 1.50
C ARG A 91 -0.62 -19.16 0.15
N ARG A 92 -1.81 -18.62 -0.16
CA ARG A 92 -2.05 -17.88 -1.41
C ARG A 92 -1.35 -16.53 -1.38
N ALA A 93 -1.37 -15.85 -0.24
CA ALA A 93 -0.66 -14.60 -0.04
C ALA A 93 0.84 -14.75 -0.29
N ILE A 94 1.50 -15.74 0.32
CA ILE A 94 2.94 -15.99 0.10
C ILE A 94 3.26 -16.22 -1.38
N ARG A 95 2.45 -17.02 -2.09
CA ARG A 95 2.64 -17.22 -3.53
C ARG A 95 2.44 -15.94 -4.34
N PHE A 96 1.45 -15.14 -3.97
CA PHE A 96 1.18 -13.86 -4.64
C PHE A 96 2.32 -12.87 -4.41
N ILE A 97 2.85 -12.78 -3.19
CA ILE A 97 4.00 -11.95 -2.84
C ILE A 97 5.24 -12.38 -3.65
N GLY A 98 5.52 -13.68 -3.72
CA GLY A 98 6.62 -14.19 -4.54
C GLY A 98 6.43 -13.91 -6.04
N ALA A 99 5.18 -13.91 -6.53
CA ALA A 99 4.89 -13.51 -7.91
C ALA A 99 5.10 -12.01 -8.13
N CYS A 100 4.72 -11.15 -7.17
CA CYS A 100 4.98 -9.72 -7.23
C CYS A 100 6.50 -9.46 -7.30
N GLU A 101 7.27 -10.11 -6.43
CA GLU A 101 8.73 -10.03 -6.42
C GLU A 101 9.34 -10.44 -7.77
N ALA A 102 8.94 -11.60 -8.31
CA ALA A 102 9.42 -12.08 -9.60
C ALA A 102 9.10 -11.13 -10.77
N MET A 103 8.05 -10.32 -10.65
CA MET A 103 7.61 -9.35 -11.65
C MET A 103 8.08 -7.92 -11.37
N GLY A 104 8.88 -7.70 -10.32
CA GLY A 104 9.37 -6.38 -9.94
C GLY A 104 8.30 -5.43 -9.38
N ILE A 105 7.16 -5.96 -8.94
CA ILE A 105 6.09 -5.20 -8.30
C ILE A 105 6.25 -5.32 -6.78
N GLY A 106 6.23 -4.19 -6.08
CA GLY A 106 6.34 -4.19 -4.62
C GLY A 106 5.04 -4.64 -3.94
N PHE A 107 5.17 -4.97 -2.66
CA PHE A 107 4.04 -5.42 -1.84
C PHE A 107 4.18 -4.92 -0.41
N TRP A 108 3.09 -4.48 0.20
CA TRP A 108 2.98 -4.37 1.66
C TRP A 108 1.58 -4.78 2.13
N CYS A 109 1.47 -5.12 3.40
CA CYS A 109 0.19 -5.51 3.95
C CYS A 109 -0.69 -4.27 4.18
N TYR A 110 -1.96 -4.37 3.78
CA TYR A 110 -3.04 -3.48 4.24
C TYR A 110 -3.19 -3.60 5.77
N SER A 111 -3.99 -2.76 6.43
CA SER A 111 -4.23 -2.89 7.87
C SER A 111 -4.87 -4.24 8.22
N GLY A 112 -4.22 -5.01 9.10
CA GLY A 112 -4.79 -6.20 9.70
C GLY A 112 -5.72 -5.80 10.83
N ASP A 113 -6.96 -6.27 10.80
CA ASP A 113 -8.00 -5.82 11.73
C ASP A 113 -7.62 -6.14 13.18
N ALA A 114 -7.53 -7.43 13.54
CA ALA A 114 -7.27 -7.88 14.90
C ALA A 114 -5.87 -8.52 15.08
N GLY A 115 -5.50 -8.82 16.33
CA GLY A 115 -4.20 -9.37 16.70
C GLY A 115 -3.80 -10.65 15.96
N ILE A 116 -4.78 -11.50 15.58
CA ILE A 116 -4.53 -12.71 14.78
C ILE A 116 -3.97 -12.36 13.39
N CYS A 117 -4.62 -11.44 12.67
CA CYS A 117 -4.17 -11.00 11.34
C CYS A 117 -2.83 -10.27 11.43
N ASN A 118 -2.66 -9.41 12.43
CA ASN A 118 -1.40 -8.69 12.63
C ASN A 118 -0.24 -9.65 12.93
N ALA A 119 -0.44 -10.68 13.77
CA ALA A 119 0.57 -11.71 14.00
C ALA A 119 0.97 -12.41 12.69
N ALA A 120 -0.01 -12.80 11.87
CA ALA A 120 0.26 -13.42 10.57
C ALA A 120 1.07 -12.51 9.65
N TYR A 121 0.75 -11.20 9.61
CA TYR A 121 1.51 -10.24 8.82
C TYR A 121 2.94 -10.13 9.30
N LEU A 122 3.16 -10.01 10.61
CA LEU A 122 4.49 -9.91 11.19
C LEU A 122 5.35 -11.12 10.87
N HIS A 123 4.78 -12.32 10.97
CA HIS A 123 5.50 -13.55 10.59
C HIS A 123 5.91 -13.54 9.12
N VAL A 124 5.02 -13.14 8.21
CA VAL A 124 5.33 -13.09 6.77
C VAL A 124 6.33 -11.98 6.47
N VAL A 125 6.15 -10.77 6.99
CA VAL A 125 7.06 -9.64 6.78
C VAL A 125 8.46 -9.98 7.30
N ALA A 126 8.57 -10.55 8.50
CA ALA A 126 9.86 -10.97 9.05
C ALA A 126 10.55 -12.07 8.22
N ALA A 127 9.76 -12.94 7.57
CA ALA A 127 10.26 -14.01 6.72
C ALA A 127 10.46 -13.62 5.25
N THR A 128 10.08 -12.40 4.84
CA THR A 128 10.07 -11.96 3.45
C THR A 128 10.86 -10.67 3.29
N GLU A 129 12.14 -10.79 2.91
CA GLU A 129 13.07 -9.66 2.77
C GLU A 129 12.55 -8.57 1.82
N ARG A 130 11.71 -8.94 0.84
CA ARG A 130 11.22 -8.01 -0.17
C ARG A 130 10.11 -7.08 0.33
N ILE A 131 9.47 -7.35 1.47
CA ILE A 131 8.49 -6.43 2.08
C ILE A 131 9.24 -5.42 2.95
N HIS A 132 9.74 -4.36 2.30
CA HIS A 132 10.61 -3.36 2.91
C HIS A 132 9.89 -2.04 3.25
N GLU A 133 8.76 -1.77 2.59
CA GLU A 133 7.93 -0.62 2.93
C GLU A 133 7.09 -0.93 4.18
N PRO A 134 6.90 0.05 5.09
CA PRO A 134 6.05 -0.16 6.26
C PRO A 134 4.65 -0.61 5.85
N SER A 135 4.15 -1.69 6.45
CA SER A 135 2.76 -2.10 6.24
C SER A 135 1.79 -1.18 6.98
N GLN A 136 0.55 -1.10 6.51
CA GLN A 136 -0.48 -0.29 7.15
C GLN A 136 -0.96 -0.95 8.43
N SER A 137 -1.42 -0.13 9.37
CA SER A 137 -1.93 -0.66 10.63
C SER A 137 -2.94 0.27 11.29
N LEU A 138 -4.09 -0.31 11.65
CA LEU A 138 -5.18 0.39 12.33
C LEU A 138 -5.42 -0.15 13.75
N PHE A 139 -4.60 -1.08 14.27
CA PHE A 139 -4.87 -1.71 15.58
C PHE A 139 -5.00 -0.70 16.72
N ARG A 140 -4.31 0.46 16.64
CA ARG A 140 -4.41 1.51 17.66
C ARG A 140 -5.80 2.15 17.75
N TRP A 141 -6.61 2.01 16.71
CA TRP A 141 -7.98 2.51 16.64
C TRP A 141 -8.99 1.44 17.10
N GLN A 142 -8.55 0.20 17.35
CA GLN A 142 -9.42 -0.83 17.89
C GLN A 142 -9.42 -0.79 19.43
N PRO A 143 -10.59 -0.60 20.07
CA PRO A 143 -10.69 -0.54 21.53
C PRO A 143 -10.32 -1.89 22.16
N ASP A 144 -10.68 -2.99 21.50
CA ASP A 144 -10.52 -4.36 21.98
C ASP A 144 -9.74 -5.24 21.00
N ASP A 145 -9.27 -6.40 21.48
CA ASP A 145 -8.58 -7.40 20.65
C ASP A 145 -9.06 -8.79 21.06
N VAL A 146 -8.96 -9.74 20.13
CA VAL A 146 -9.39 -11.14 20.32
C VAL A 146 -8.29 -12.03 20.93
N ILE A 147 -7.09 -11.48 21.12
CA ILE A 147 -5.95 -12.16 21.74
C ILE A 147 -5.68 -11.61 23.14
N VAL A 148 -5.18 -12.47 24.03
CA VAL A 148 -4.89 -12.10 25.43
C VAL A 148 -3.77 -11.06 25.54
N ASN A 149 -2.70 -11.25 24.76
CA ASN A 149 -1.54 -10.35 24.75
C ASN A 149 -1.54 -9.48 23.50
N ARG A 150 -2.15 -8.29 23.58
CA ARG A 150 -2.23 -7.36 22.45
C ARG A 150 -0.84 -7.02 21.92
N ILE A 151 -0.69 -7.10 20.60
CA ILE A 151 0.47 -6.60 19.88
C ILE A 151 0.43 -5.07 19.97
N SER A 152 1.25 -4.48 20.85
CA SER A 152 1.09 -3.08 21.28
C SER A 152 2.32 -2.20 21.05
N LYS A 153 3.48 -2.78 20.73
CA LYS A 153 4.72 -2.04 20.45
C LYS A 153 5.57 -2.77 19.42
N PHE A 154 6.06 -2.01 18.44
CA PHE A 154 7.22 -2.36 17.63
C PHE A 154 8.38 -1.53 18.18
N ASN A 155 9.43 -2.21 18.66
CA ASN A 155 10.68 -1.55 19.04
C ASN A 155 11.51 -1.29 17.78
#